data_AF-K9JI20-F1
#
_entry.id   AF-K9JI20-F1
#
_cell.length_a   1.000
_cell.length_b   1.000
_cell.length_c   1.000
_cell.angle_alpha   90.00
_cell.angle_beta   90.00
_cell.angle_gamma   90.00
#
_symmetry.space_group_name_H-M   'P 1'
#
loop_
_entity.id
_entity.type
_entity.pdbx_description
1 polymer ?
#
loop_
_entity_poly.entity_id
_entity_poly.type
_entity_poly.pdbx_seq_one_letter_code
_entity_poly.pdbx_strand_id
1 'polypeptide(L)'
;EFFFSEIMEPKFEFAVKFNALELDDSDLALFVAAIILCGDRPGLMNVKQVEQSQDNILQALDLHLQANHSDSVYLFPNLLQKMADL
;
A
#
# COMPACT_ATOMS: atom_id res chain seq x y z
N GLU A 1 5.04 30.95 -3.02
CA GLU A 1 4.00 30.10 -3.65
C GLU A 1 4.60 28.96 -4.48
N PHE A 2 5.64 29.17 -5.28
CA PHE A 2 6.26 28.13 -6.13
C PHE A 2 6.71 26.84 -5.40
N PHE A 3 7.31 26.96 -4.21
CA PHE A 3 7.80 25.81 -3.43
C PHE A 3 6.69 24.86 -2.93
N PHE A 4 5.48 25.37 -2.68
CA PHE A 4 4.36 24.52 -2.29
C PHE A 4 3.82 23.70 -3.47
N SER A 5 3.88 24.25 -4.68
CA SER A 5 3.48 23.53 -5.90
C SER A 5 4.41 22.34 -6.15
N GLU A 6 5.73 22.54 -6.06
CA GLU A 6 6.73 21.48 -6.30
C GLU A 6 6.65 20.32 -5.30
N ILE A 7 6.20 20.57 -4.07
CA ILE A 7 5.99 19.52 -3.06
C ILE A 7 4.66 18.78 -3.27
N MET A 8 3.64 19.50 -3.75
CA MET A 8 2.28 18.95 -3.89
C MET A 8 2.06 18.23 -5.22
N GLU A 9 2.68 18.66 -6.32
CA GLU A 9 2.52 18.06 -7.65
C GLU A 9 2.74 16.53 -7.64
N PRO A 10 3.83 15.99 -7.05
CA PRO A 10 4.07 14.54 -7.05
C PRO A 10 3.04 13.78 -6.20
N LYS A 11 2.53 14.39 -5.13
CA LYS A 11 1.47 13.81 -4.29
C LYS A 11 0.15 13.73 -5.04
N PHE A 12 -0.18 14.75 -5.84
CA PHE A 12 -1.36 14.73 -6.70
C PHE A 12 -1.22 13.69 -7.81
N GLU A 13 -0.08 13.61 -8.48
CA GLU A 13 0.16 12.58 -9.51
C GLU A 13 0.05 11.17 -8.94
N PHE A 14 0.58 10.94 -7.74
CA PHE A 14 0.39 9.69 -7.01
C PHE A 14 -1.09 9.45 -6.73
N ALA A 15 -1.78 10.42 -6.12
CA ALA A 15 -3.19 10.29 -5.75
C ALA A 15 -4.10 10.01 -6.95
N VAL A 16 -3.86 10.64 -8.10
CA VAL A 16 -4.64 10.38 -9.33
C VAL A 16 -4.48 8.93 -9.78
N LYS A 17 -3.25 8.42 -9.83
CA LYS A 17 -2.96 7.02 -10.22
C LYS A 17 -3.49 6.02 -9.18
N PHE A 18 -3.41 6.37 -7.90
CA PHE A 18 -3.84 5.53 -6.80
C PHE A 18 -5.38 5.46 -6.70
N ASN A 19 -6.08 6.58 -6.87
CA ASN A 19 -7.54 6.63 -6.87
C ASN A 19 -8.16 5.90 -8.07
N ALA A 20 -7.44 5.79 -9.19
CA ALA A 20 -7.87 5.00 -10.34
C ALA A 20 -7.92 3.48 -10.07
N LEU A 21 -7.38 3.02 -8.94
CA LEU A 21 -7.51 1.65 -8.47
C LEU A 21 -8.86 1.37 -7.79
N GLU A 22 -9.68 2.40 -7.56
CA GLU A 22 -11.04 2.30 -7.01
C GLU A 22 -11.14 1.50 -5.71
N LEU A 23 -10.12 1.67 -4.85
CA LEU A 23 -10.03 1.01 -3.54
C LEU A 23 -11.08 1.57 -2.57
N ASP A 24 -11.66 0.68 -1.79
CA ASP A 24 -12.52 1.05 -0.67
C ASP A 24 -11.74 1.21 0.64
N ASP A 25 -12.41 1.65 1.70
CA ASP A 25 -11.79 1.86 3.02
C ASP A 25 -11.19 0.57 3.61
N SER A 26 -11.75 -0.60 3.27
CA SER A 26 -11.28 -1.89 3.78
C SER A 26 -10.00 -2.36 3.08
N ASP A 27 -9.90 -2.13 1.76
CA ASP A 27 -8.68 -2.34 0.98
C ASP A 27 -7.56 -1.44 1.51
N LEU A 28 -7.88 -0.15 1.71
CA LEU A 28 -6.95 0.86 2.22
C LEU A 28 -6.46 0.53 3.63
N ALA A 29 -7.34 0.03 4.51
CA ALA A 29 -6.96 -0.36 5.87
C ALA A 29 -5.90 -1.46 5.87
N LEU A 30 -6.08 -2.51 5.04
CA LEU A 30 -5.12 -3.60 4.90
C LEU A 30 -3.82 -3.14 4.24
N PHE A 31 -3.92 -2.30 3.21
CA PHE A 31 -2.77 -1.71 2.51
C PHE A 31 -1.90 -0.86 3.46
N VAL A 32 -2.52 0.04 4.22
CA VAL A 32 -1.80 0.89 5.19
C VAL A 32 -1.21 0.06 6.33
N ALA A 33 -1.89 -0.99 6.79
CA ALA A 33 -1.34 -1.92 7.77
C ALA A 33 -0.06 -2.61 7.26
N ALA A 34 -0.04 -3.02 5.98
CA ALA A 34 1.16 -3.61 5.36
C ALA A 34 2.33 -2.62 5.28
N ILE A 35 2.07 -1.33 5.04
CA ILE A 35 3.10 -0.27 5.03
C ILE A 35 3.66 -0.01 6.44
N ILE A 36 2.79 -0.02 7.46
CA ILE A 36 3.20 0.16 8.86
C ILE A 36 4.10 -0.99 9.31
N LEU A 37 3.80 -2.22 8.89
CA LEU A 37 4.52 -3.44 9.25
C LEU A 37 5.77 -3.72 8.40
N CYS A 38 6.30 -2.73 7.68
CA CYS A 38 7.51 -2.91 6.89
C CYS A 38 8.74 -3.21 7.78
N GLY A 39 9.43 -4.32 7.50
CA GLY A 39 10.63 -4.76 8.22
C GLY A 39 11.87 -3.88 8.03
N ASP A 40 11.86 -2.97 7.04
CA ASP A 40 13.02 -2.15 6.67
C ASP A 40 13.20 -0.90 7.55
N ARG A 41 12.43 -0.76 8.64
CA ARG A 41 12.53 0.41 9.53
C ARG A 41 13.80 0.32 10.39
N PRO A 42 14.65 1.35 10.42
CA PRO A 42 15.84 1.36 11.25
C PRO A 42 15.46 1.33 12.75
N GLY A 43 16.16 0.52 13.53
CA GLY A 43 15.94 0.40 14.97
C GLY A 43 14.93 -0.68 15.41
N LEU A 44 14.43 -1.51 14.49
CA LEU A 44 13.63 -2.68 14.86
C LEU A 44 14.46 -3.71 15.63
N MET A 45 13.98 -4.10 16.81
CA MET A 45 14.61 -5.13 17.65
C MET A 45 14.32 -6.55 17.15
N ASN A 46 13.14 -6.77 16.57
CA ASN A 46 12.69 -8.09 16.11
C ASN A 46 12.09 -8.02 14.70
N VAL A 47 12.96 -7.77 13.72
CA VAL A 47 12.59 -7.64 12.29
C VAL A 47 11.75 -8.83 11.82
N LYS A 48 12.17 -10.06 12.14
CA LYS A 48 11.48 -11.29 11.71
C LYS A 48 10.01 -11.37 12.15
N GLN A 49 9.71 -10.92 13.36
CA GLN A 49 8.33 -10.92 13.86
C GLN A 49 7.47 -9.86 13.14
N VAL A 50 8.08 -8.73 12.79
CA VAL A 50 7.42 -7.66 12.02
C VAL A 50 7.15 -8.14 10.59
N GLU A 51 8.15 -8.73 9.92
CA GLU A 51 8.01 -9.33 8.59
C GLU A 51 6.95 -10.43 8.57
N GLN A 52 6.95 -11.34 9.55
CA GLN A 52 5.91 -12.38 9.64
C GLN A 52 4.50 -11.78 9.81
N SER A 53 4.38 -10.67 10.53
CA SER A 53 3.10 -9.96 10.67
C SER A 53 2.70 -9.29 9.36
N GLN A 54 3.68 -8.71 8.64
CA GLN A 54 3.47 -8.12 7.32
C GLN A 54 2.98 -9.18 6.32
N ASP A 55 3.60 -10.36 6.28
CA ASP A 55 3.23 -11.46 5.40
C ASP A 55 1.76 -11.89 5.61
N ASN A 56 1.33 -11.99 6.87
CA ASN A 56 -0.06 -12.33 7.20
C ASN A 56 -1.04 -11.25 6.71
N ILE A 57 -0.68 -9.97 6.83
CA ILE A 57 -1.50 -8.86 6.33
C ILE A 57 -1.52 -8.80 4.81
N LEU A 58 -0.39 -9.05 4.14
CA LEU A 58 -0.32 -9.13 2.69
C LEU A 58 -1.16 -10.29 2.14
N GLN A 59 -1.15 -11.44 2.82
CA GLN A 59 -2.02 -12.55 2.48
C GLN A 59 -3.50 -12.21 2.66
N ALA A 60 -3.86 -11.53 3.75
CA ALA A 60 -5.23 -11.06 3.98
C ALA A 60 -5.67 -10.06 2.91
N LEU A 61 -4.77 -9.14 2.51
CA LEU A 61 -5.01 -8.17 1.44
C LEU A 61 -5.25 -8.86 0.10
N ASP A 62 -4.42 -9.82 -0.30
CA ASP A 62 -4.59 -10.55 -1.56
C ASP A 62 -5.95 -11.26 -1.62
N LEU A 63 -6.32 -11.99 -0.55
CA LEU A 63 -7.61 -12.68 -0.47
C LEU A 63 -8.80 -11.71 -0.49
N HIS A 64 -8.70 -10.58 0.22
CA HIS A 64 -9.73 -9.55 0.28
C HIS A 64 -9.95 -8.88 -1.07
N LEU A 65 -8.87 -8.54 -1.78
CA LEU A 65 -8.95 -7.97 -3.12
C LEU A 65 -9.52 -8.97 -4.14
N GLN A 66 -9.13 -10.25 -4.06
CA GLN A 66 -9.70 -11.29 -4.93
C GLN A 66 -11.22 -11.47 -4.69
N ALA A 67 -11.69 -11.29 -3.47
CA ALA A 67 -13.10 -11.41 -3.12
C ALA A 67 -13.93 -10.18 -3.53
N ASN A 68 -13.40 -8.97 -3.34
CA ASN A 68 -14.14 -7.72 -3.57
C ASN A 68 -13.94 -7.14 -4.98
N HIS A 69 -12.83 -7.46 -5.64
CA HIS A 69 -12.44 -6.92 -6.93
C HIS A 69 -12.12 -8.06 -7.92
N SER A 70 -13.06 -9.00 -8.10
CA SER A 70 -12.87 -10.19 -8.95
C SER A 70 -12.48 -9.87 -10.40
N ASP A 71 -12.83 -8.67 -10.88
CA ASP A 71 -12.56 -8.21 -12.25
C ASP A 71 -11.15 -7.59 -12.40
N SER A 72 -10.44 -7.35 -11.28
CA SER A 72 -9.17 -6.64 -11.22
C SER A 72 -8.01 -7.54 -10.77
N VAL A 73 -7.70 -8.57 -11.57
CA VAL A 73 -6.68 -9.60 -11.27
C VAL A 73 -5.29 -9.04 -10.95
N TYR A 74 -4.97 -7.84 -11.44
CA TYR A 74 -3.67 -7.18 -11.21
C TYR A 74 -3.68 -6.15 -10.08
N LEU A 75 -4.76 -6.04 -9.30
CA LEU A 75 -4.89 -5.04 -8.25
C LEU A 75 -3.86 -5.22 -7.13
N PHE A 76 -3.68 -6.46 -6.66
CA PHE A 76 -2.68 -6.79 -5.64
C PHE A 76 -1.23 -6.46 -6.08
N PRO A 77 -0.72 -6.93 -7.24
CA PRO A 77 0.62 -6.57 -7.68
C PRO A 77 0.78 -5.07 -7.96
N ASN A 78 -0.25 -4.39 -8.46
CA ASN A 78 -0.23 -2.94 -8.64
C ASN A 78 -0.08 -2.19 -7.30
N LEU A 79 -0.75 -2.67 -6.25
CA LEU A 79 -0.63 -2.11 -4.89
C LEU A 79 0.77 -2.34 -4.32
N LEU A 80 1.35 -3.53 -4.48
CA LEU A 80 2.73 -3.79 -4.04
C LEU A 80 3.72 -2.85 -4.73
N GLN A 81 3.54 -2.58 -6.02
CA GLN A 81 4.36 -1.61 -6.74
C GLN A 81 4.20 -0.19 -6.15
N LYS A 82 2.98 0.20 -5.75
CA LYS A 82 2.74 1.49 -5.08
C LYS A 82 3.37 1.59 -3.69
N MET A 83 3.51 0.49 -2.95
CA MET A 83 4.27 0.49 -1.69
C MET A 83 5.75 0.81 -1.91
N ALA A 84 6.33 0.37 -3.02
CA ALA A 84 7.73 0.65 -3.35
C ALA A 84 7.95 2.08 -3.88
N ASP A 85 6.93 2.69 -4.48
CA ASP A 85 6.94 4.08 -4.94
C ASP A 85 6.83 5.10 -3.78
N LEU A 86 6.42 4.67 -2.58
CA LEU A 86 6.17 5.50 -1.38
C LEU A 86 7.41 5.62 -0.48
#